data_AF-A0A4Q0T1J7-F1
#
_entry.id   AF-A0A4Q0T1J7-F1
#
_cell.length_a   1.000
_cell.length_b   1.000
_cell.length_c   1.000
_cell.angle_alpha   90.00
_cell.angle_beta   90.00
_cell.angle_gamma   90.00
#
_symmetry.space_group_name_H-M   'P 1'
#
loop_
_entity.id
_entity.type
_entity.pdbx_description
1 polymer ?
#
loop_
_entity_poly.entity_id
_entity_poly.type
_entity_poly.pdbx_seq_one_letter_code
_entity_poly.pdbx_strand_id
1 'polypeptide(L)' 'MYDDVLRRLINAREEIGLGQREVSEHLGMSHSFLSKCETGDRRVDLMELIQLAKLYKKPIQFFFGS' A
#
# COMPACT_ATOMS: atom_id res chain seq x y z
N MET A 1 -2.76 -14.94 3.21
CA MET A 1 -3.66 -13.94 3.86
C MET A 1 -3.04 -12.55 3.90
N TYR A 2 -1.96 -12.28 4.65
CA TYR A 2 -1.30 -10.95 4.58
C TYR A 2 -0.54 -10.76 3.25
N ASP A 3 0.09 -11.82 2.73
CA ASP A 3 0.82 -11.77 1.45
C ASP A 3 -0.10 -11.41 0.27
N ASP A 4 -1.37 -11.80 0.32
CA ASP A 4 -2.38 -11.45 -0.70
C ASP A 4 -2.76 -9.97 -0.62
N VAL A 5 -2.93 -9.43 0.59
CA VAL A 5 -3.15 -7.99 0.81
C VAL A 5 -1.97 -7.21 0.26
N LEU A 6 -0.75 -7.65 0.57
CA LEU A 6 0.47 -6.98 0.14
C LEU A 6 0.63 -7.01 -1.39
N ARG A 7 0.38 -8.16 -2.02
CA ARG A 7 0.39 -8.27 -3.48
C ARG A 7 -0.64 -7.35 -4.13
N ARG A 8 -1.84 -7.23 -3.56
CA ARG A 8 -2.88 -6.31 -4.03
C ARG A 8 -2.47 -4.84 -3.85
N LEU A 9 -1.76 -4.49 -2.78
CA LEU A 9 -1.19 -3.15 -2.58
C LEU A 9 -0.14 -2.81 -3.64
N ILE A 10 0.79 -3.72 -3.90
CA ILE A 10 1.83 -3.55 -4.93
C ILE A 10 1.19 -3.35 -6.31
N ASN A 11 0.27 -4.24 -6.69
CA ASN A 11 -0.43 -4.14 -7.97
C ASN A 11 -1.20 -2.82 -8.11
N ALA A 12 -1.94 -2.41 -7.07
CA ALA A 12 -2.71 -1.17 -7.10
C ALA A 12 -1.81 0.07 -7.22
N ARG A 13 -0.62 0.06 -6.60
CA ARG A 13 0.39 1.10 -6.77
C ARG A 13 0.89 1.17 -8.21
N GLU A 14 1.26 0.02 -8.78
CA GLU A 14 1.79 -0.08 -10.14
C GLU A 14 0.75 0.29 -11.20
N GLU A 15 -0.51 -0.06 -11.00
CA GLU A 15 -1.63 0.30 -11.89
C GLU A 15 -1.81 1.82 -12.04
N ILE A 16 -1.52 2.59 -10.99
CA ILE A 16 -1.57 4.05 -11.04
C ILE A 16 -0.21 4.70 -11.36
N GLY A 17 0.82 3.89 -11.61
CA GLY A 17 2.14 4.34 -12.04
C GLY A 17 3.00 5.01 -10.97
N LEU A 18 2.71 4.83 -9.68
CA LEU A 18 3.49 5.45 -8.61
C LEU A 18 4.66 4.57 -8.14
N GLY A 19 5.79 5.20 -7.87
CA GLY A 19 6.93 4.61 -7.17
C GLY A 19 6.73 4.58 -5.65
N GLN A 20 7.54 3.78 -4.96
CA GLN A 20 7.47 3.63 -3.50
C GLN A 20 7.73 4.94 -2.74
N ARG A 21 8.68 5.75 -3.26
CA ARG A 21 9.04 7.05 -2.67
C ARG A 21 7.90 8.06 -2.85
N GLU A 22 7.31 8.11 -4.03
CA GLU A 22 6.21 9.02 -4.35
C GLU A 22 5.00 8.74 -3.45
N VAL A 23 4.65 7.48 -3.24
CA VAL A 23 3.58 7.10 -2.29
C VAL A 23 3.90 7.56 -0.87
N SER A 24 5.14 7.33 -0.41
CA SER A 24 5.55 7.73 0.93
C SER A 24 5.48 9.25 1.09
N GLU A 25 5.87 10.01 0.08
CA GLU A 25 5.78 11.48 0.05
C GLU A 25 4.33 11.97 0.04
N HIS A 26 3.46 11.38 -0.79
CA HIS A 26 2.02 11.71 -0.84
C HIS A 26 1.32 11.52 0.51
N LEU A 27 1.76 10.52 1.28
CA LEU A 27 1.18 10.18 2.58
C LEU A 27 1.92 10.80 3.77
N GLY A 28 2.97 11.60 3.54
CA GLY A 28 3.78 12.19 4.61
C GLY A 28 4.51 11.15 5.47
N MET A 29 4.80 9.98 4.91
CA MET A 29 5.46 8.85 5.56
C MET A 29 6.97 8.85 5.30
N SER A 30 7.73 8.15 6.14
CA SER A 30 9.19 8.01 5.93
C SER A 30 9.50 7.40 4.55
N HIS A 31 10.60 7.81 3.91
CA HIS A 31 11.00 7.25 2.61
C HIS A 31 11.16 5.72 2.58
N SER A 32 11.46 5.11 3.74
CA SER A 32 11.61 3.65 3.86
C SER A 32 10.30 2.91 4.10
N PHE A 33 9.20 3.64 4.33
CA PHE A 33 7.93 3.09 4.77
C PHE A 33 7.44 2.01 3.81
N LEU A 34 7.22 2.39 2.54
CA LEU A 34 6.58 1.48 1.60
C LEU A 34 7.51 0.34 1.19
N SER A 35 8.80 0.61 1.07
CA SER A 35 9.80 -0.44 0.83
C SER A 35 9.76 -1.53 1.91
N LYS A 36 9.76 -1.15 3.20
CA LYS A 36 9.65 -2.11 4.32
C LYS A 36 8.31 -2.85 4.35
N CYS A 37 7.25 -2.21 3.88
CA CYS A 37 5.95 -2.86 3.77
C CYS A 37 5.96 -3.91 2.65
N GLU A 38 6.47 -3.56 1.47
CA GLU A 38 6.54 -4.42 0.28
C GLU A 38 7.53 -5.58 0.39
N THR A 39 8.55 -5.47 1.25
CA THR A 39 9.45 -6.58 1.60
C THR A 39 8.90 -7.49 2.70
N GLY A 40 7.83 -7.07 3.38
CA GLY A 40 7.24 -7.80 4.51
C GLY A 40 7.91 -7.53 5.87
N ASP A 41 8.94 -6.68 5.91
CA ASP A 41 9.64 -6.29 7.15
C ASP A 41 8.74 -5.51 8.12
N ARG A 42 7.71 -4.83 7.59
CA ARG A 42 6.72 -4.08 8.36
C ARG A 42 5.31 -4.37 7.86
N ARG A 43 4.36 -4.54 8.79
CA ARG A 43 2.95 -4.64 8.43
C ARG A 43 2.30 -3.28 8.25
N VAL A 44 1.42 -3.17 7.27
CA VAL A 44 0.51 -2.04 7.07
C VAL A 44 -0.63 -2.14 8.08
N ASP A 45 -0.83 -1.09 8.87
CA ASP A 45 -1.98 -1.02 9.78
C ASP A 45 -3.26 -0.54 9.06
N LEU A 46 -4.38 -0.54 9.78
CA LEU A 46 -5.67 -0.18 9.20
C LEU A 46 -5.73 1.28 8.71
N MET A 47 -5.13 2.22 9.44
CA MET A 47 -5.15 3.65 9.07
C MET A 47 -4.27 3.90 7.84
N GLU A 48 -3.13 3.23 7.77
CA GLU A 48 -2.25 3.23 6.60
C GLU A 48 -2.94 2.60 5.39
N LEU A 49 -3.63 1.47 5.58
CA LEU A 49 -4.37 0.81 4.51
C LEU A 49 -5.49 1.69 3.96
N ILE A 50 -6.21 2.42 4.81
CA ILE A 50 -7.24 3.38 4.38
C ILE A 50 -6.62 4.50 3.53
N GLN A 51 -5.46 5.01 3.93
CA GLN A 51 -4.76 6.05 3.18
C GLN A 51 -4.26 5.55 1.83
N LEU A 52 -3.65 4.36 1.80
CA LEU A 52 -3.20 3.71 0.57
C LEU A 52 -4.38 3.41 -0.36
N ALA A 53 -5.50 2.90 0.16
CA ALA A 53 -6.71 2.63 -0.62
C ALA A 53 -7.26 3.89 -1.29
N LYS A 54 -7.31 5.01 -0.55
CA LYS A 54 -7.71 6.32 -1.08
C LYS A 54 -6.77 6.80 -2.18
N LEU A 55 -5.45 6.74 -1.94
CA LEU A 55 -4.44 7.16 -2.91
C LEU A 55 -4.51 6.32 -4.19
N TYR A 56 -4.68 5.01 -4.04
CA TYR A 56 -4.76 4.05 -5.15
C TYR A 56 -6.13 4.01 -5.82
N LYS A 57 -7.10 4.80 -5.35
CA LYS A 57 -8.47 4.86 -5.87
C LYS A 57 -9.13 3.47 -5.89
N LYS A 58 -8.88 2.66 -4.86
CA LYS A 58 -9.49 1.34 -4.66
C LYS A 58 -10.39 1.36 -3.42
N PRO A 59 -11.55 0.69 -3.45
CA PRO A 59 -12.30 0.44 -2.22
C PRO A 59 -11.48 -0.44 -1.28
N ILE A 60 -11.61 -0.28 0.04
CA ILE A 60 -10.79 -1.03 1.00
C ILE A 60 -10.98 -2.56 0.87
N GLN A 61 -12.19 -2.99 0.49
CA GLN A 61 -12.55 -4.37 0.22
C GLN A 61 -11.72 -4.99 -0.91
N PHE A 62 -11.15 -4.18 -1.82
CA PHE A 62 -10.27 -4.67 -2.87
C PHE A 62 -9.05 -5.41 -2.31
N PHE A 63 -8.57 -5.00 -1.12
CA PHE A 63 -7.37 -5.56 -0.50
C PHE A 63 -7.66 -6.81 0.34
N PHE A 64 -8.92 -6.99 0.75
CA PHE A 64 -9.39 -8.18 1.47
C PHE A 64 -10.16 -9.05 0.48
N GLY A 65 -9.45 -9.87 -0.28
CA GLY A 65 -10.10 -10.85 -1.16
C GLY A 65 -11.03 -11.77 -0.36
N SER A 66 -12.21 -12.02 -0.91
CA SER A 66 -13.21 -13.00 -0.49
C SER A 66 -12.69 -14.44 -0.48
#